data_AF-X1N7R5-F1
#
_entry.id   AF-X1N7R5-F1
#
_cell.length_a   1.000
_cell.length_b   1.000
_cell.length_c   1.000
_cell.angle_alpha   90.00
_cell.angle_beta   90.00
_cell.angle_gamma   90.00
#
_symmetry.space_group_name_H-M   'P 1'
#
loop_
_entity.id
_entity.type
_entity.pdbx_description
1 polymer ?
#
loop_
_entity_poly.entity_id
_entity_poly.type
_entity_poly.pdbx_seq_one_letter_code
_entity_poly.pdbx_strand_id
1 'polypeptide(L)'
;QIEDVLVGFIQVEKEDEEKIDKVETKLIKNLKWAAKKNDTNNIILHSFAHLSLSKADPEITKLIFDNAERRLENTGYKTWQTPFGYFLDLDLKAPGKSLARVFKEF
;
A
#
# COMPACT_ATOMS: atom_id res chain seq x y z
N GLN A 1 -6.65 -11.39 11.80
CA GLN A 1 -5.48 -10.82 12.49
C GLN A 1 -4.24 -11.27 11.73
N ILE A 2 -3.32 -10.34 11.44
CA ILE A 2 -2.03 -10.61 10.78
C ILE A 2 -0.95 -9.99 11.67
N GLU A 3 0.14 -10.72 11.89
CA GLU A 3 1.27 -10.29 12.73
C GLU A 3 2.50 -10.02 11.87
N ASP A 4 3.45 -9.25 12.42
CA ASP A 4 4.70 -8.86 11.76
C ASP A 4 4.47 -8.42 10.31
N VAL A 5 3.70 -7.35 10.13
CA VAL A 5 3.19 -6.92 8.82
C VAL A 5 3.45 -5.45 8.57
N LEU A 6 3.84 -5.13 7.34
CA LEU A 6 3.83 -3.76 6.84
C LEU A 6 2.43 -3.43 6.31
N VAL A 7 1.78 -2.42 6.88
CA VAL A 7 0.53 -1.89 6.33
C VAL A 7 0.83 -0.65 5.49
N GLY A 8 0.54 -0.72 4.19
CA GLY A 8 0.59 0.41 3.28
C GLY A 8 -0.77 1.11 3.24
N PHE A 9 -0.86 2.27 3.91
CA PHE A 9 -1.97 3.21 3.72
C PHE A 9 -1.72 3.99 2.43
N ILE A 10 -2.51 3.69 1.40
CA ILE A 10 -2.23 4.15 0.04
C ILE A 10 -3.40 5.01 -0.45
N GLN A 11 -3.07 6.21 -0.91
CA GLN A 11 -3.94 7.05 -1.72
C GLN A 11 -3.37 7.13 -3.13
N VAL A 12 -4.24 6.95 -4.12
CA VAL A 12 -3.92 7.20 -5.53
C VAL A 12 -4.57 8.54 -5.92
N GLU A 13 -3.77 9.43 -6.49
CA GLU A 13 -4.21 10.78 -6.86
C GLU A 13 -4.54 10.86 -8.34
N LYS A 14 -5.31 11.88 -8.74
CA LYS A 14 -5.78 12.03 -10.13
C LYS A 14 -4.63 12.06 -11.16
N GLU A 15 -3.48 12.61 -10.80
CA GLU A 15 -2.31 12.69 -11.69
C GLU A 15 -1.65 11.33 -11.95
N ASP A 16 -1.93 10.33 -11.10
CA ASP A 16 -1.40 8.97 -11.24
C ASP A 16 -2.07 8.20 -12.39
N GLU A 17 -3.28 8.59 -12.77
CA GLU A 17 -4.06 7.95 -13.86
C GLU A 17 -3.31 7.98 -15.19
N GLU A 18 -2.53 9.02 -15.45
CA GLU A 18 -1.76 9.17 -16.68
C GLU A 18 -0.49 8.31 -16.71
N LYS A 19 -0.07 7.74 -15.57
CA LYS A 19 1.27 7.14 -15.38
C LYS A 19 1.26 5.85 -14.55
N ILE A 20 0.21 5.04 -14.69
CA ILE A 20 -0.06 3.80 -13.94
C ILE A 20 1.21 2.94 -13.74
N ASP A 21 1.91 2.55 -14.81
CA ASP A 21 3.10 1.68 -14.72
C ASP A 21 4.22 2.25 -13.83
N LYS A 22 4.41 3.57 -13.91
CA LYS A 22 5.44 4.28 -13.14
C LYS A 22 5.05 4.36 -11.67
N VAL A 23 3.77 4.64 -11.41
CA VAL A 23 3.18 4.70 -10.07
C VAL A 23 3.27 3.35 -9.38
N GLU A 24 2.82 2.28 -10.04
CA GLU A 24 2.93 0.91 -9.52
C GLU A 24 4.37 0.54 -9.19
N THR A 25 5.30 0.83 -10.10
CA THR A 25 6.70 0.49 -9.91
C THR A 25 7.30 1.22 -8.70
N LYS A 26 6.95 2.49 -8.50
CA LYS A 26 7.38 3.26 -7.32
C LYS A 26 6.72 2.75 -6.04
N LEU A 27 5.41 2.47 -6.07
CA LEU A 27 4.66 1.89 -4.96
C LEU A 27 5.30 0.59 -4.48
N ILE A 28 5.50 -0.37 -5.40
CA ILE A 28 6.09 -1.67 -5.09
C ILE A 28 7.51 -1.50 -4.54
N LYS A 29 8.34 -0.62 -5.12
CA LYS A 29 9.70 -0.37 -4.61
C LYS A 29 9.68 0.16 -3.18
N ASN A 30 8.79 1.10 -2.88
CA ASN A 30 8.65 1.66 -1.53
C ASN A 30 8.16 0.61 -0.52
N LEU A 31 7.15 -0.19 -0.89
CA LEU A 31 6.64 -1.27 -0.04
C LEU A 31 7.72 -2.31 0.26
N LYS A 32 8.45 -2.79 -0.76
CA LYS A 32 9.55 -3.76 -0.58
C LYS A 32 10.68 -3.20 0.28
N TRP A 33 11.04 -1.93 0.07
CA TRP A 33 12.04 -1.26 0.88
C TRP A 33 11.61 -1.17 2.36
N ALA A 34 10.38 -0.73 2.63
CA ALA A 34 9.86 -0.59 3.99
C ALA A 34 9.70 -1.96 4.68
N ALA A 35 9.24 -2.98 3.96
CA ALA A 35 9.11 -4.33 4.45
C ALA A 35 10.48 -4.92 4.83
N LYS A 36 11.49 -4.74 3.96
CA LYS A 36 12.88 -5.14 4.24
C LYS A 36 13.47 -4.41 5.45
N LYS A 37 13.17 -3.12 5.63
CA LYS A 37 13.64 -2.35 6.79
C LYS A 37 13.01 -2.77 8.10
N ASN A 38 11.82 -3.38 8.04
CA ASN A 38 11.10 -3.90 9.19
C ASN A 38 11.19 -5.44 9.30
N ASP A 39 12.07 -6.07 8.51
CA ASP A 39 12.30 -7.52 8.50
C ASP A 39 11.02 -8.35 8.37
N THR A 40 10.15 -7.95 7.45
CA THR A 40 8.89 -8.65 7.17
C THR A 40 8.71 -8.95 5.69
N ASN A 41 8.02 -10.06 5.41
CA ASN A 41 7.53 -10.45 4.08
C ASN A 41 6.00 -10.31 3.96
N ASN A 42 5.31 -9.89 5.02
CA ASN A 42 3.87 -9.68 5.03
C ASN A 42 3.57 -8.22 4.71
N ILE A 43 2.71 -7.97 3.72
CA ILE A 43 2.30 -6.62 3.31
C ILE A 43 0.78 -6.56 3.19
N ILE A 44 0.14 -5.57 3.80
CA ILE A 44 -1.28 -5.27 3.59
C ILE A 44 -1.38 -3.98 2.77
N LEU A 45 -2.15 -4.01 1.69
CA LEU A 45 -2.54 -2.84 0.93
C LEU A 45 -3.88 -2.34 1.45
N HIS A 46 -3.89 -1.16 2.06
CA HIS A 46 -5.11 -0.53 2.57
C HIS A 46 -5.38 0.76 1.79
N SER A 47 -6.52 0.80 1.10
CA SER A 47 -6.97 2.00 0.40
C SER A 47 -7.38 3.04 1.42
N PHE A 48 -6.75 4.21 1.37
CA PHE A 48 -6.97 5.28 2.32
C PHE A 48 -7.12 6.61 1.58
N ALA A 49 -8.31 6.83 1.01
CA ALA A 49 -8.62 7.97 0.15
C ALA A 49 -8.83 9.31 0.89
N HIS A 50 -8.27 9.49 2.09
CA HIS A 50 -8.45 10.69 2.92
C HIS A 50 -7.16 11.51 3.14
N LEU A 51 -6.03 11.10 2.55
CA LEU A 51 -4.73 11.77 2.65
C LEU A 51 -4.58 13.01 1.76
N SER A 52 -5.39 13.16 0.71
CA SER A 52 -5.34 14.29 -0.25
C SER A 52 -6.71 14.66 -0.80
N LEU A 53 -6.83 15.91 -1.26
CA LEU A 53 -8.02 16.48 -1.89
C LEU A 53 -8.27 15.93 -3.31
N SER A 54 -7.24 15.37 -3.95
CA SER A 54 -7.30 14.77 -5.28
C SER A 54 -7.40 13.25 -5.19
N LYS A 55 -8.32 12.64 -5.94
CA LYS A 55 -8.52 11.19 -5.97
C LYS A 55 -8.58 10.71 -7.40
N ALA A 56 -7.85 9.63 -7.68
CA ALA A 56 -8.03 8.91 -8.93
C ALA A 56 -9.41 8.23 -8.97
N ASP A 57 -9.81 7.87 -10.18
CA ASP A 57 -10.97 7.03 -10.42
C ASP A 57 -10.85 5.72 -9.59
N PRO A 58 -11.96 5.28 -8.94
CA PRO A 58 -11.96 4.06 -8.14
C PRO A 58 -11.51 2.80 -8.92
N GLU A 59 -11.83 2.70 -10.21
CA GLU A 59 -11.44 1.56 -11.04
C GLU A 59 -9.93 1.56 -11.29
N ILE A 60 -9.34 2.73 -11.55
CA ILE A 60 -7.89 2.88 -11.71
C ILE A 60 -7.16 2.57 -10.40
N THR A 61 -7.70 3.06 -9.28
CA THR A 61 -7.15 2.77 -7.95
C THR A 61 -7.16 1.26 -7.69
N LYS A 62 -8.29 0.59 -7.96
CA LYS A 62 -8.42 -0.85 -7.79
C LYS A 62 -7.44 -1.62 -8.69
N LEU A 63 -7.29 -1.20 -9.93
CA LEU A 63 -6.34 -1.78 -10.89
C LEU A 63 -4.89 -1.69 -10.37
N ILE A 64 -4.46 -0.52 -9.87
CA ILE A 64 -3.12 -0.34 -9.29
C ILE A 64 -2.91 -1.27 -8.10
N PHE A 65 -3.91 -1.43 -7.23
CA PHE A 65 -3.84 -2.33 -6.08
C PHE A 65 -3.71 -3.80 -6.52
N ASP A 66 -4.52 -4.25 -7.48
CA ASP A 66 -4.48 -5.63 -7.98
C ASP A 66 -3.17 -5.96 -8.68
N ASN A 67 -2.60 -4.99 -9.41
CA ASN A 67 -1.30 -5.17 -10.04
C ASN A 67 -0.17 -5.15 -9.00
N ALA A 68 -0.24 -4.27 -7.99
CA ALA A 68 0.73 -4.21 -6.90
C ALA A 68 0.75 -5.51 -6.09
N GLU A 69 -0.41 -6.04 -5.69
CA GLU A 69 -0.55 -7.31 -4.98
C GLU A 69 0.12 -8.44 -5.76
N ARG A 70 -0.32 -8.67 -7.00
CA ARG A 70 0.23 -9.74 -7.87
C ARG A 70 1.74 -9.63 -8.06
N ARG A 71 2.27 -8.42 -8.28
CA ARG A 71 3.71 -8.21 -8.49
C ARG A 71 4.51 -8.41 -7.20
N LEU A 72 3.95 -8.13 -6.04
CA LEU A 72 4.58 -8.42 -4.75
C LEU A 72 4.63 -9.94 -4.49
N GLU A 73 3.52 -10.65 -4.71
CA GLU A 73 3.43 -12.12 -4.56
C GLU A 73 4.43 -12.84 -5.46
N ASN A 74 4.51 -12.43 -6.73
CA ASN A 74 5.49 -12.96 -7.69
C ASN A 74 6.95 -12.80 -7.23
N THR A 75 7.21 -11.95 -6.23
CA THR A 75 8.54 -11.72 -5.67
C THR A 75 8.73 -12.28 -4.26
N GLY A 76 7.79 -13.11 -3.81
CA GLY A 76 7.88 -13.89 -2.56
C GLY A 76 7.26 -13.24 -1.33
N TYR A 77 6.54 -12.12 -1.48
CA TYR A 77 5.81 -11.50 -0.37
C TYR A 77 4.44 -12.18 -0.19
N LYS A 78 3.93 -12.19 1.05
CA LYS A 78 2.54 -12.51 1.33
C LYS A 78 1.76 -11.21 1.41
N THR A 79 0.73 -11.09 0.59
CA THR A 79 -0.05 -9.85 0.46
C THR A 79 -1.51 -10.05 0.71
N TRP A 80 -2.15 -8.98 1.16
CA TRP A 80 -3.60 -8.89 1.28
C TRP A 80 -4.06 -7.47 0.92
N GLN A 81 -5.24 -7.36 0.35
CA GLN A 81 -5.99 -6.12 0.27
C GLN A 81 -7.09 -6.09 1.33
N THR A 82 -7.26 -4.96 2.00
CA THR A 82 -8.50 -4.72 2.77
C THR A 82 -9.68 -4.47 1.81
N PRO A 83 -10.94 -4.70 2.23
CA PRO A 83 -12.11 -4.36 1.43
C PRO A 83 -12.03 -2.94 0.86
N PHE A 84 -12.13 -2.82 -0.46
CA PHE A 84 -11.99 -1.56 -1.17
C PHE A 84 -13.32 -0.78 -1.16
N GLY A 85 -13.28 0.51 -0.82
CA GLY A 85 -14.47 1.39 -0.82
C GLY A 85 -15.34 1.29 0.44
N TYR A 86 -14.86 0.62 1.50
CA TYR A 86 -15.57 0.51 2.77
C TYR A 86 -14.85 1.31 3.86
N PHE A 87 -15.63 1.83 4.81
CA PHE A 87 -15.08 2.29 6.08
C PHE A 87 -14.82 1.07 6.97
N LEU A 88 -13.57 0.92 7.43
CA LEU A 88 -13.12 -0.22 8.21
C LEU A 88 -12.64 0.25 9.58
N ASP A 89 -13.11 -0.43 10.63
CA ASP A 89 -12.51 -0.30 11.95
C ASP A 89 -11.20 -1.10 11.98
N LEU A 90 -10.08 -0.40 12.18
CA LEU A 90 -8.75 -0.99 12.19
C LEU A 90 -8.16 -0.96 13.60
N ASP A 91 -7.78 -2.12 14.12
CA ASP A 91 -6.93 -2.24 15.31
C ASP A 91 -5.48 -2.47 14.89
N LEU A 92 -4.59 -1.55 15.27
CA LEU A 92 -3.20 -1.51 14.82
C LEU A 92 -2.26 -1.34 16.01
N LYS A 93 -1.25 -2.21 16.08
CA LYS A 93 -0.16 -2.10 17.05
C LYS A 93 1.13 -1.71 16.32
N ALA A 94 1.41 -0.40 16.29
CA ALA A 94 2.64 0.12 15.70
C ALA A 94 3.77 0.15 16.75
N PRO A 95 4.84 -0.65 16.59
CA PRO A 95 5.94 -0.67 17.55
C PRO A 95 6.72 0.65 17.56
N GLY A 96 7.32 1.00 18.69
CA GLY A 96 8.11 2.24 18.87
C GLY A 96 9.49 2.25 18.20
N LYS A 97 9.62 1.71 16.98
CA LYS A 97 10.87 1.69 16.19
C LYS A 97 10.87 2.86 15.18
N SER A 98 12.05 3.43 14.89
CA SER A 98 12.19 4.61 14.02
C SER A 98 11.53 4.44 12.63
N LEU A 99 11.58 3.24 12.05
CA LEU A 99 11.00 2.94 10.72
C LEU A 99 9.65 2.21 10.78
N ALA A 100 9.02 2.14 11.95
CA ALA A 100 7.68 1.55 12.08
C ALA A 100 6.60 2.44 11.47
N ARG A 101 6.87 3.74 11.30
CA ARG A 101 5.96 4.74 10.72
C ARG A 101 6.75 5.59 9.74
N VAL A 102 6.46 5.48 8.45
CA VAL A 102 7.17 6.20 7.39
C VAL A 102 6.14 6.74 6.40
N PHE A 103 6.37 7.96 5.93
CA PHE A 103 5.59 8.59 4.87
C PHE A 103 6.41 8.68 3.58
N LYS A 104 5.76 8.47 2.44
CA LYS A 104 6.31 8.60 1.09
C LYS A 104 5.27 9.20 0.16
N GLU A 105 5.71 10.14 -0.66
CA GLU A 105 4.99 10.78 -1.76
C GLU A 105 5.91 10.72 -2.98
N PHE A 106 5.37 10.46 -4.18
CA PHE A 106 6.19 10.23 -5.36
C PHE A 106 5.47 10.41 -6.69
#